data_AF-A0A1M6JGS0-F1
#
_entry.id   AF-A0A1M6JGS0-F1
#
_cell.length_a   1.000
_cell.length_b   1.000
_cell.length_c   1.000
_cell.angle_alpha   90.00
_cell.angle_beta   90.00
_cell.angle_gamma   90.00
#
_symmetry.space_group_name_H-M   'P 1'
#
loop_
_entity.id
_entity.type
_entity.pdbx_description
1 polymer ?
#
loop_
_entity_poly.entity_id
_entity_poly.type
_entity_poly.pdbx_seq_one_letter_code
_entity_poly.pdbx_strand_id
1 'polypeptide(L)'
;MKTLIKYLVAALVVIMVSCDDTEQLIYEQPNSFTLAFNTDDELNVEIQTGAKIGINGEEYPVLSNACISMYDVPVANQYLIYYPANAQLSDNNLDYSLPTVQTYTQGVVDQSACPLYCLTDNDGLNNMQMNVACGGLKLFVPANEDFASLTSVTFESENDILTGDISLDATTGQVTFRENTSKTLVLKGDINISEGQELYLALPPMALGSALNITFVSPKGIGTCSVDLNGKSIERGKILSVALENIEWVSVTNYYGKANSIIVAPGTTSVTVDCTPYYTTSLNYTYENHAYDDSRLARSAKLLWNDVSTDFISNVSLSSDRKSFTATLNGQPGNAVIAIYDTEDPDAEDAAILWSYHIWVTDVTDQPFGMNSKGNNYTVMDRNLGAVSATPGDVGAIGLLYQWGRKDPFVTTNEVGKNTEAIMYNQVGTVSLKIESGGEEKGTVAYSVKNPATYIKYSRSKSNVATPPYYYSYDWLYWGDNALWGNPEGYNYPSAATIQKSVYDPCPEGYMVAPRDTWLNNSSSASGIEASVFLSTSNWDTEKLGYSLNYNGQGLWYPLGGLRNRKTGKLQDAEKSGYYWQSTAFASNGADASYMNVGKDKVDTAGKNSRANAFSVRCVRIN
;
A
#
# COMPACT_ATOMS: atom_id res chain seq x y z
N MET A 1 8.30 8.15 72.52
CA MET A 1 9.24 9.21 72.97
C MET A 1 9.45 10.11 71.75
N LYS A 2 8.47 10.97 71.41
CA LYS A 2 8.27 12.36 71.87
C LYS A 2 9.26 13.38 71.28
N THR A 3 8.85 13.95 70.14
CA THR A 3 8.63 15.41 69.87
C THR A 3 9.76 16.44 69.81
N LEU A 4 9.63 17.32 68.78
CA LEU A 4 9.88 18.78 68.71
C LEU A 4 11.34 19.27 68.38
N ILE A 5 11.63 20.31 67.56
CA ILE A 5 10.88 21.18 66.63
C ILE A 5 11.86 22.15 65.88
N LYS A 6 11.50 22.52 64.64
CA LYS A 6 11.64 23.83 63.93
C LYS A 6 12.96 24.35 63.28
N TYR A 7 12.86 24.49 61.95
CA TYR A 7 13.17 25.62 61.04
C TYR A 7 14.54 26.35 61.11
N LEU A 8 15.20 26.42 59.95
CA LEU A 8 15.53 27.71 59.32
C LEU A 8 15.69 27.54 57.79
N VAL A 9 14.79 28.23 57.07
CA VAL A 9 14.79 28.52 55.63
C VAL A 9 15.43 29.91 55.46
N ALA A 10 16.16 30.18 54.37
CA ALA A 10 16.10 31.46 53.66
C ALA A 10 16.93 31.52 52.37
N ALA A 11 16.24 32.03 51.35
CA ALA A 11 16.60 32.42 50.00
C ALA A 11 17.65 33.55 49.87
N LEU A 12 18.11 33.78 48.63
CA LEU A 12 18.92 34.92 48.19
C LEU A 12 18.02 36.11 47.77
N VAL A 13 18.26 37.32 48.30
CA VAL A 13 17.69 38.60 47.81
C VAL A 13 18.80 39.67 47.76
N VAL A 14 18.81 40.44 46.66
CA VAL A 14 19.71 41.59 46.40
C VAL A 14 19.14 42.86 47.06
N ILE A 15 19.99 43.64 47.75
CA ILE A 15 19.63 44.90 48.41
C ILE A 15 20.19 46.09 47.61
N MET A 16 19.34 47.06 47.26
CA MET A 16 19.72 48.48 47.19
C MET A 16 18.71 49.34 47.97
N VAL A 17 19.25 50.36 48.63
CA VAL A 17 18.72 51.07 49.80
C VAL A 17 17.81 52.24 49.41
N SER A 18 16.59 52.28 49.95
CA SER A 18 15.98 53.49 50.57
C SER A 18 14.68 53.14 51.29
N CYS A 19 14.49 53.70 52.50
CA CYS A 19 13.29 53.58 53.34
C CYS A 19 11.98 53.77 52.57
N ASP A 20 11.13 52.75 52.57
CA ASP A 20 9.78 52.74 53.16
C ASP A 20 9.26 51.28 53.13
N ASP A 21 8.33 50.96 54.03
CA ASP A 21 7.79 49.62 54.34
C ASP A 21 7.72 48.66 53.13
N THR A 22 8.60 47.66 53.09
CA THR A 22 8.57 46.59 52.09
C THR A 22 8.60 45.24 52.80
N GLU A 23 7.46 44.54 52.79
CA GLU A 23 7.38 43.12 53.15
C GLU A 23 8.36 42.32 52.28
N GLN A 24 9.32 41.64 52.91
CA GLN A 24 10.16 40.67 52.22
C GLN A 24 9.34 39.41 51.92
N LEU A 25 8.88 39.26 50.68
CA LEU A 25 8.34 38.00 50.17
C LEU A 25 9.48 36.97 50.03
N ILE A 26 9.51 35.98 50.92
CA ILE A 26 10.34 34.78 50.78
C ILE A 26 9.53 33.77 49.96
N TYR A 27 9.95 33.51 48.73
CA TYR A 27 9.32 32.48 47.88
C TYR A 27 9.93 31.10 48.21
N GLU A 28 9.16 30.20 48.82
CA GLU A 28 9.54 28.79 49.01
C GLU A 28 9.19 27.99 47.74
N GLN A 29 10.14 27.85 46.81
CA GLN A 29 10.00 26.98 45.65
C GLN A 29 10.19 25.51 46.07
N PRO A 30 9.28 24.58 45.70
CA PRO A 30 9.46 23.16 45.99
C PRO A 30 10.63 22.57 45.20
N ASN A 31 11.30 21.52 45.72
CA ASN A 31 12.42 20.86 45.01
C ASN A 31 11.97 20.16 43.70
N SER A 32 10.71 19.74 43.66
CA SER A 32 10.11 19.01 42.55
C SER A 32 8.59 19.07 42.67
N PHE A 33 7.89 18.86 41.56
CA PHE A 33 6.46 18.58 41.55
C PHE A 33 6.14 17.39 40.65
N THR A 34 4.92 16.88 40.73
CA THR A 34 4.42 15.80 39.87
C THR A 34 3.36 16.37 38.95
N LEU A 35 3.46 16.08 37.65
CA LEU A 35 2.40 16.43 36.71
C LEU A 35 1.14 15.67 37.08
N ALA A 36 0.07 16.41 37.40
CA ALA A 36 -1.26 15.89 37.50
C ALA A 36 -2.12 16.46 36.38
N PHE A 37 -3.11 15.69 35.93
CA PHE A 37 -3.99 16.03 34.83
C PHE A 37 -5.39 16.29 35.38
N ASN A 38 -6.14 17.18 34.73
CA ASN A 38 -7.52 17.45 35.10
C ASN A 38 -8.34 16.16 34.97
N THR A 39 -9.03 15.76 36.05
CA THR A 39 -9.81 14.52 36.09
C THR A 39 -11.09 14.57 35.28
N ASP A 40 -11.55 15.76 34.90
CA ASP A 40 -12.72 15.97 34.07
C ASP A 40 -12.40 15.88 32.56
N ASP A 41 -11.12 15.70 32.20
CA ASP A 41 -10.65 15.54 30.83
C ASP A 41 -10.90 14.12 30.30
N GLU A 42 -11.64 14.03 29.20
CA GLU A 42 -12.02 12.78 28.54
C GLU A 42 -11.03 12.34 27.45
N LEU A 43 -10.08 13.20 27.04
CA LEU A 43 -9.14 12.91 25.95
C LEU A 43 -7.99 11.98 26.38
N ASN A 44 -7.77 11.79 27.68
CA ASN A 44 -6.75 10.89 28.24
C ASN A 44 -5.33 11.14 27.65
N VAL A 45 -4.91 12.40 27.65
CA VAL A 45 -3.58 12.80 27.18
C VAL A 45 -2.52 12.37 28.19
N GLU A 46 -1.44 11.73 27.72
CA GLU A 46 -0.35 11.24 28.57
C GLU A 46 1.00 11.84 28.15
N ILE A 47 1.81 12.24 29.13
CA ILE A 47 3.20 12.68 28.91
C ILE A 47 4.15 11.58 29.38
N GLN A 48 4.90 11.01 28.44
CA GLN A 48 5.80 9.88 28.71
C GLN A 48 7.07 10.32 29.46
N THR A 49 7.65 9.43 30.27
CA THR A 49 8.96 9.66 30.90
C THR A 49 10.02 9.93 29.82
N GLY A 50 10.84 10.96 30.03
CA GLY A 50 11.85 11.43 29.09
C GLY A 50 11.35 12.43 28.04
N ALA A 51 10.02 12.64 27.93
CA ALA A 51 9.48 13.75 27.16
C ALA A 51 9.92 15.09 27.78
N LYS A 52 9.85 16.18 27.01
CA LYS A 52 10.13 17.53 27.51
C LYS A 52 8.84 18.31 27.65
N ILE A 53 8.74 19.08 28.72
CA ILE A 53 7.73 20.12 28.93
C ILE A 53 8.38 21.49 28.89
N GLY A 54 7.62 22.51 28.57
CA GLY A 54 8.05 23.90 28.70
C GLY A 54 7.64 24.47 30.05
N ILE A 55 8.53 25.24 30.68
CA ILE A 55 8.24 26.05 31.86
C ILE A 55 8.81 27.45 31.60
N ASN A 56 7.92 28.45 31.47
CA ASN A 56 8.28 29.85 31.22
C ASN A 56 9.26 30.06 30.03
N GLY A 57 9.14 29.23 28.99
CA GLY A 57 9.95 29.33 27.76
C GLY A 57 11.17 28.42 27.71
N GLU A 58 11.53 27.75 28.81
CA GLU A 58 12.65 26.80 28.87
C GLU A 58 12.15 25.35 28.94
N GLU A 59 12.93 24.40 28.41
CA GLU A 59 12.54 22.99 28.34
C GLU A 59 13.11 22.16 29.48
N TYR A 60 12.26 21.34 30.12
CA TYR A 60 12.66 20.45 31.22
C TYR A 60 12.18 19.01 30.98
N PRO A 61 13.00 17.99 31.28
CA PRO A 61 12.62 16.60 31.07
C PRO A 61 11.65 16.10 32.15
N VAL A 62 10.69 15.29 31.72
CA VAL A 62 9.81 14.52 32.62
C VAL A 62 10.55 13.30 33.14
N LEU A 63 10.72 13.22 34.46
CA LEU A 63 11.35 12.09 35.13
C LEU A 63 10.33 10.98 35.39
N SER A 64 10.80 9.86 35.95
CA SER A 64 9.94 8.74 36.36
C SER A 64 8.81 9.22 37.27
N ASN A 65 7.64 8.58 37.16
CA ASN A 65 6.42 8.94 37.90
C ASN A 65 5.93 10.37 37.59
N ALA A 66 6.15 10.84 36.36
CA ALA A 66 5.73 12.17 35.88
C ALA A 66 6.28 13.34 36.72
N CYS A 67 7.45 13.16 37.34
CA CYS A 67 8.06 14.14 38.23
C CYS A 67 8.93 15.13 37.45
N ILE A 68 8.92 16.39 37.89
CA ILE A 68 9.76 17.48 37.36
C ILE A 68 10.66 17.99 38.47
N SER A 69 11.97 18.07 38.20
CA SER A 69 12.90 18.73 39.11
C SER A 69 12.84 20.24 38.93
N MET A 70 12.74 20.97 40.04
CA MET A 70 12.78 22.44 40.05
C MET A 70 14.20 22.99 40.26
N TYR A 71 15.22 22.13 40.37
CA TYR A 71 16.59 22.54 40.70
C TYR A 71 17.17 23.52 39.68
N ASP A 72 16.90 23.27 38.39
CA ASP A 72 17.36 24.10 37.29
C ASP A 72 16.29 25.10 36.80
N VAL A 73 15.11 25.15 37.45
CA VAL A 73 14.01 26.04 37.07
C VAL A 73 14.13 27.36 37.83
N PRO A 74 14.33 28.51 37.14
CA PRO A 74 14.42 29.81 37.81
C PRO A 74 13.20 30.11 38.67
N VAL A 75 13.43 30.62 39.88
CA VAL A 75 12.34 31.07 40.77
C VAL A 75 11.55 32.18 40.08
N ALA A 76 10.24 32.00 39.98
CA ALA A 76 9.32 32.97 39.40
C ALA A 76 8.07 33.14 40.28
N ASN A 77 7.38 34.27 40.10
CA ASN A 77 6.10 34.52 40.77
C ASN A 77 4.97 33.65 40.19
N GLN A 78 5.12 33.22 38.94
CA GLN A 78 4.17 32.41 38.21
C GLN A 78 4.93 31.47 37.27
N TYR A 79 4.41 30.25 37.13
CA TYR A 79 4.89 29.23 36.22
C TYR A 79 3.81 28.91 35.21
N LEU A 80 4.12 29.15 33.95
CA LEU A 80 3.40 28.64 32.79
C LEU A 80 4.06 27.34 32.36
N ILE A 81 3.40 26.23 32.68
CA ILE A 81 3.84 24.86 32.39
C ILE A 81 3.04 24.37 31.19
N TYR A 82 3.69 23.80 30.17
CA TYR A 82 2.99 23.42 28.95
C TYR A 82 3.65 22.26 28.19
N TYR A 83 2.86 21.60 27.35
CA TYR A 83 3.28 20.50 26.49
C TYR A 83 2.52 20.54 25.15
N PRO A 84 3.14 20.25 24.01
CA PRO A 84 4.57 20.00 23.83
C PRO A 84 5.44 21.24 24.11
N ALA A 85 6.70 21.03 24.52
CA ALA A 85 7.60 22.11 24.96
C ALA A 85 7.97 23.14 23.89
N ASN A 86 7.69 22.85 22.62
CA ASN A 86 8.03 23.69 21.47
C ASN A 86 7.01 24.80 21.17
N ALA A 87 6.01 25.01 22.03
CA ALA A 87 5.08 26.13 21.92
C ALA A 87 5.83 27.48 21.87
N GLN A 88 5.36 28.43 21.07
CA GLN A 88 5.90 29.79 21.08
C GLN A 88 5.17 30.62 22.14
N LEU A 89 5.90 31.44 22.90
CA LEU A 89 5.35 32.21 24.01
C LEU A 89 5.21 33.69 23.65
N SER A 90 4.09 34.27 24.03
CA SER A 90 3.84 35.71 24.04
C SER A 90 3.06 36.07 25.29
N ASP A 91 3.76 36.57 26.32
CA ASP A 91 3.22 36.74 27.68
C ASP A 91 2.67 35.40 28.22
N ASN A 92 1.38 35.36 28.61
CA ASN A 92 0.69 34.14 29.05
C ASN A 92 0.00 33.39 27.88
N ASN A 93 0.30 33.75 26.62
CA ASN A 93 -0.22 33.05 25.46
C ASN A 93 0.76 31.99 24.96
N LEU A 94 0.21 30.84 24.59
CA LEU A 94 0.91 29.71 24.00
C LEU A 94 0.42 29.51 22.57
N ASP A 95 1.33 29.61 21.62
CA ASP A 95 1.04 29.36 20.22
C ASP A 95 1.44 27.94 19.83
N TYR A 96 0.49 27.21 19.24
CA TYR A 96 0.66 25.84 18.79
C TYR A 96 0.28 25.70 17.32
N SER A 97 0.97 24.82 16.60
CA SER A 97 0.56 24.34 15.29
C SER A 97 -0.05 22.95 15.44
N LEU A 98 -1.37 22.85 15.36
CA LEU A 98 -2.04 21.55 15.37
C LEU A 98 -1.86 20.86 14.01
N PRO A 99 -1.56 19.54 13.99
CA PRO A 99 -1.24 18.87 12.76
C PRO A 99 -2.48 18.70 11.86
N THR A 100 -2.27 18.88 10.56
CA THR A 100 -3.26 18.55 9.52
C THR A 100 -3.39 17.04 9.27
N VAL A 101 -2.42 16.27 9.76
CA VAL A 101 -2.41 14.81 9.74
C VAL A 101 -2.23 14.29 11.16
N GLN A 102 -3.28 13.70 11.72
CA GLN A 102 -3.23 13.01 13.00
C GLN A 102 -2.99 11.52 12.79
N THR A 103 -2.32 10.89 13.76
CA THR A 103 -2.00 9.46 13.77
C THR A 103 -3.09 8.68 14.47
N TYR A 104 -3.67 7.70 13.77
CA TYR A 104 -4.60 6.78 14.37
C TYR A 104 -3.91 5.87 15.37
N THR A 105 -4.45 5.82 16.59
CA THR A 105 -4.18 4.78 17.57
C THR A 105 -5.51 4.31 18.15
N GLN A 106 -5.69 3.01 18.30
CA GLN A 106 -6.96 2.46 18.75
C GLN A 106 -7.34 3.01 20.14
N GLY A 107 -8.54 3.61 20.23
CA GLY A 107 -9.14 4.05 21.49
C GLY A 107 -8.63 5.38 22.05
N VAL A 108 -7.70 6.07 21.39
CA VAL A 108 -7.09 7.31 21.90
C VAL A 108 -6.93 8.36 20.81
N VAL A 109 -6.91 9.64 21.21
CA VAL A 109 -6.57 10.78 20.35
C VAL A 109 -5.07 10.80 20.03
N ASP A 110 -4.68 11.49 18.95
CA ASP A 110 -3.27 11.79 18.70
C ASP A 110 -2.75 12.79 19.74
N GLN A 111 -1.84 12.31 20.60
CA GLN A 111 -1.22 13.08 21.68
C GLN A 111 -0.51 14.35 21.17
N SER A 112 0.01 14.33 19.94
CA SER A 112 0.68 15.51 19.33
C SER A 112 -0.31 16.61 18.94
N ALA A 113 -1.59 16.28 18.80
CA ALA A 113 -2.67 17.22 18.49
C ALA A 113 -3.41 17.72 19.74
N CYS A 114 -2.95 17.37 20.94
CA CYS A 114 -3.56 17.74 22.21
C CYS A 114 -2.59 18.53 23.10
N PRO A 115 -2.39 19.83 22.86
CA PRO A 115 -1.57 20.64 23.74
C PRO A 115 -2.16 20.69 25.16
N LEU A 116 -1.27 20.73 26.15
CA LEU A 116 -1.58 20.83 27.57
C LEU A 116 -0.95 22.09 28.16
N TYR A 117 -1.58 22.66 29.18
CA TYR A 117 -1.06 23.83 29.89
C TYR A 117 -1.53 23.87 31.35
N CYS A 118 -0.76 24.55 32.19
CA CYS A 118 -1.11 24.93 33.55
C CYS A 118 -0.45 26.28 33.86
N LEU A 119 -1.21 27.22 34.41
CA LEU A 119 -0.69 28.47 34.93
C LEU A 119 -0.86 28.45 36.45
N THR A 120 0.24 28.52 37.19
CA THR A 120 0.23 28.37 38.65
C THR A 120 1.33 29.20 39.32
N ASP A 121 1.28 29.36 40.63
CA ASP A 121 2.34 29.99 41.43
C ASP A 121 3.10 28.93 42.25
N ASN A 122 4.03 29.35 43.11
CA ASN A 122 4.82 28.41 43.93
C ASN A 122 3.94 27.54 44.85
N ASP A 123 2.85 28.09 45.41
CA ASP A 123 1.95 27.37 46.32
C ASP A 123 1.10 26.34 45.57
N GLY A 124 0.74 26.66 44.33
CA GLY A 124 -0.06 25.80 43.47
C GLY A 124 0.68 24.64 42.80
N LEU A 125 2.02 24.65 42.73
CA LEU A 125 2.82 23.60 42.08
C LEU A 125 2.53 22.18 42.58
N ASN A 126 2.30 21.99 43.88
CA ASN A 126 2.02 20.66 44.44
C ASN A 126 0.61 20.14 44.11
N ASN A 127 -0.31 21.02 43.71
CA ASN A 127 -1.70 20.69 43.38
C ASN A 127 -2.05 21.10 41.94
N MET A 128 -1.05 21.33 41.09
CA MET A 128 -1.23 21.80 39.73
C MET A 128 -2.02 20.78 38.90
N GLN A 129 -2.83 21.24 37.94
CA GLN A 129 -3.51 20.37 36.98
C GLN A 129 -3.25 20.86 35.55
N MET A 130 -2.71 19.98 34.72
CA MET A 130 -2.60 20.19 33.28
C MET A 130 -4.01 20.13 32.69
N ASN A 131 -4.36 21.15 31.92
CA ASN A 131 -5.60 21.21 31.16
C ASN A 131 -5.28 21.03 29.68
N VAL A 132 -6.10 20.28 28.95
CA VAL A 132 -5.99 20.21 27.50
C VAL A 132 -6.50 21.48 26.84
N ALA A 133 -5.90 21.85 25.71
CA ALA A 133 -6.28 22.99 24.88
C ALA A 133 -7.46 22.66 23.95
N CYS A 134 -7.57 21.39 23.56
CA CYS A 134 -8.48 20.87 22.55
C CYS A 134 -9.70 20.15 23.17
N GLY A 135 -10.70 19.91 22.33
CA GLY A 135 -11.75 18.91 22.57
C GLY A 135 -11.58 17.71 21.64
N GLY A 136 -12.40 16.70 21.85
CA GLY A 136 -12.39 15.46 21.07
C GLY A 136 -13.65 15.29 20.22
N LEU A 137 -13.49 14.74 19.02
CA LEU A 137 -14.59 14.18 18.23
C LEU A 137 -14.37 12.67 18.12
N LYS A 138 -15.32 11.90 18.64
CA LYS A 138 -15.38 10.44 18.55
C LYS A 138 -16.42 10.02 17.53
N LEU A 139 -15.99 9.27 16.51
CA LEU A 139 -16.86 8.75 15.47
C LEU A 139 -16.98 7.23 15.57
N PHE A 140 -18.21 6.72 15.60
CA PHE A 140 -18.46 5.27 15.50
C PHE A 140 -18.67 4.89 14.03
N VAL A 141 -17.70 4.18 13.46
CA VAL A 141 -17.75 3.65 12.09
C VAL A 141 -18.37 2.25 12.14
N PRO A 142 -19.44 1.97 11.36
CA PRO A 142 -20.05 0.66 11.32
C PRO A 142 -19.12 -0.40 10.71
N ALA A 143 -19.40 -1.66 11.03
CA ALA A 143 -18.65 -2.79 10.50
C ALA A 143 -18.77 -2.88 8.97
N ASN A 144 -17.66 -3.21 8.30
CA ASN A 144 -17.66 -3.52 6.88
C ASN A 144 -16.59 -4.58 6.59
N GLU A 145 -17.00 -5.77 6.13
CA GLU A 145 -16.07 -6.86 5.81
C GLU A 145 -15.32 -6.61 4.50
N ASP A 146 -16.02 -6.12 3.47
CA ASP A 146 -15.48 -5.87 2.12
C ASP A 146 -14.40 -4.77 2.11
N PHE A 147 -14.56 -3.77 2.97
CA PHE A 147 -13.66 -2.62 3.14
C PHE A 147 -13.06 -2.54 4.55
N ALA A 148 -12.87 -3.69 5.20
CA ALA A 148 -12.37 -3.79 6.57
C ALA A 148 -11.04 -3.05 6.82
N SER A 149 -10.22 -2.88 5.79
CA SER A 149 -8.92 -2.23 5.83
C SER A 149 -9.04 -0.75 5.44
N LEU A 150 -8.74 0.18 6.35
CA LEU A 150 -8.52 1.58 6.00
C LEU A 150 -7.07 1.99 6.28
N THR A 151 -6.60 2.93 5.47
CA THR A 151 -5.24 3.49 5.52
C THR A 151 -5.23 4.95 5.97
N SER A 152 -6.35 5.64 5.71
CA SER A 152 -6.61 6.97 6.22
C SER A 152 -8.10 7.30 6.17
N VAL A 153 -8.51 8.27 6.95
CA VAL A 153 -9.82 8.91 6.88
C VAL A 153 -9.62 10.41 6.79
N THR A 154 -10.23 11.05 5.80
CA THR A 154 -10.17 12.50 5.58
C THR A 154 -11.47 13.12 6.02
N PHE A 155 -11.40 14.22 6.76
CA PHE A 155 -12.51 14.99 7.28
C PHE A 155 -12.44 16.39 6.68
N GLU A 156 -13.52 16.83 6.06
CA GLU A 156 -13.62 18.13 5.39
C GLU A 156 -14.87 18.87 5.84
N SER A 157 -14.70 20.12 6.25
CA SER A 157 -15.80 21.02 6.60
C SER A 157 -15.91 22.15 5.58
N GLU A 158 -17.13 22.58 5.28
CA GLU A 158 -17.35 23.75 4.41
C GLU A 158 -16.98 25.06 5.12
N ASN A 159 -17.30 25.17 6.42
CA ASN A 159 -17.22 26.42 7.16
C ASN A 159 -16.23 26.37 8.33
N ASP A 160 -16.14 25.23 9.01
CA ASP A 160 -15.45 25.10 10.29
C ASP A 160 -13.96 24.81 10.09
N ILE A 161 -13.12 25.46 10.89
CA ILE A 161 -11.67 25.25 10.87
C ILE A 161 -11.36 24.06 11.78
N LEU A 162 -10.87 22.96 11.22
CA LEU A 162 -10.65 21.71 11.95
C LEU A 162 -9.28 21.66 12.64
N THR A 163 -8.27 22.35 12.11
CA THR A 163 -6.89 22.28 12.61
C THR A 163 -6.05 23.47 12.09
N GLY A 164 -4.80 23.57 12.55
CA GLY A 164 -3.85 24.61 12.17
C GLY A 164 -3.29 25.39 13.36
N ASP A 165 -2.79 26.59 13.07
CA ASP A 165 -2.16 27.44 14.08
C ASP A 165 -3.22 28.06 15.02
N ILE A 166 -2.99 27.88 16.33
CA ILE A 166 -3.83 28.40 17.40
C ILE A 166 -3.00 29.18 18.42
N SER A 167 -3.64 30.13 19.10
CA SER A 167 -3.12 30.84 20.27
C SER A 167 -4.03 30.54 21.46
N LEU A 168 -3.45 30.03 22.55
CA LEU A 168 -4.11 29.71 23.80
C LEU A 168 -3.73 30.72 24.87
N ASP A 169 -4.71 31.45 25.41
CA ASP A 169 -4.51 32.24 26.63
C ASP A 169 -4.54 31.31 27.84
N ALA A 170 -3.39 31.13 28.50
CA ALA A 170 -3.26 30.24 29.64
C ALA A 170 -3.99 30.74 30.91
N THR A 171 -4.37 32.02 30.94
CA THR A 171 -5.11 32.63 32.06
C THR A 171 -6.59 32.29 31.99
N THR A 172 -7.17 32.39 30.79
CA THR A 172 -8.61 32.20 30.57
C THR A 172 -8.96 30.82 30.02
N GLY A 173 -7.99 30.13 29.41
CA GLY A 173 -8.28 28.96 28.60
C GLY A 173 -9.09 29.31 27.35
N GLN A 174 -8.87 30.48 26.74
CA GLN A 174 -9.47 30.81 25.45
C GLN A 174 -8.53 30.38 24.31
N VAL A 175 -9.07 29.71 23.29
CA VAL A 175 -8.34 29.35 22.06
C VAL A 175 -8.80 30.25 20.92
N THR A 176 -7.85 30.75 20.14
CA THR A 176 -8.10 31.58 18.96
C THR A 176 -7.28 31.08 17.77
N PHE A 177 -7.85 31.17 16.57
CA PHE A 177 -7.18 30.76 15.33
C PHE A 177 -6.22 31.83 14.81
N ARG A 178 -5.17 31.39 14.10
CA ARG A 178 -4.21 32.23 13.39
C ARG A 178 -4.28 32.03 11.87
N GLU A 179 -3.26 32.46 11.12
CA GLU A 179 -3.30 32.50 9.65
C GLU A 179 -3.21 31.10 8.97
N ASN A 180 -2.46 30.15 9.55
CA ASN A 180 -2.27 28.82 8.94
C ASN A 180 -3.31 27.80 9.41
N THR A 181 -4.55 27.98 8.95
CA THR A 181 -5.68 27.12 9.32
C THR A 181 -6.12 26.20 8.19
N SER A 182 -6.70 25.05 8.54
CA SER A 182 -7.23 24.09 7.58
C SER A 182 -8.64 23.64 7.97
N LYS A 183 -9.51 23.54 6.97
CA LYS A 183 -10.83 22.90 7.07
C LYS A 183 -10.79 21.41 6.75
N THR A 184 -9.59 20.89 6.48
CA THR A 184 -9.32 19.49 6.18
C THR A 184 -8.39 18.92 7.24
N LEU A 185 -8.74 17.75 7.75
CA LEU A 185 -7.95 16.95 8.68
C LEU A 185 -7.87 15.51 8.17
N VAL A 186 -6.70 14.89 8.24
CA VAL A 186 -6.51 13.49 7.88
C VAL A 186 -6.13 12.69 9.12
N LEU A 187 -6.87 11.63 9.41
CA LEU A 187 -6.47 10.61 10.38
C LEU A 187 -5.82 9.46 9.63
N LYS A 188 -4.52 9.25 9.82
CA LYS A 188 -3.72 8.27 9.08
C LYS A 188 -3.31 7.11 9.98
N GLY A 189 -3.44 5.88 9.47
CA GLY A 189 -2.94 4.69 10.14
C GLY A 189 -3.65 3.41 9.70
N ASP A 190 -3.28 2.31 10.34
CA ASP A 190 -3.74 0.97 10.04
C ASP A 190 -5.06 0.72 10.79
N ILE A 191 -6.20 1.01 10.16
CA ILE A 191 -7.53 0.95 10.81
C ILE A 191 -8.27 -0.30 10.35
N ASN A 192 -8.68 -1.13 11.30
CA ASN A 192 -9.57 -2.27 11.07
C ASN A 192 -11.01 -1.91 11.42
N ILE A 193 -11.92 -2.00 10.45
CA ILE A 193 -13.36 -1.80 10.63
C ILE A 193 -14.17 -3.08 10.42
N SER A 194 -13.55 -4.28 10.42
CA SER A 194 -14.27 -5.55 10.24
C SER A 194 -15.38 -5.77 11.26
N GLU A 195 -15.21 -5.26 12.49
CA GLU A 195 -16.19 -5.35 13.58
C GLU A 195 -16.76 -3.97 13.96
N GLY A 196 -16.57 -2.97 13.09
CA GLY A 196 -16.77 -1.56 13.40
C GLY A 196 -15.58 -0.97 14.14
N GLN A 197 -15.48 0.35 14.18
CA GLN A 197 -14.37 1.00 14.89
C GLN A 197 -14.69 2.39 15.41
N GLU A 198 -14.02 2.77 16.48
CA GLU A 198 -14.03 4.12 17.03
C GLU A 198 -12.84 4.92 16.50
N LEU A 199 -13.11 6.09 15.94
CA LEU A 199 -12.09 7.05 15.51
C LEU A 199 -12.12 8.26 16.44
N TYR A 200 -10.96 8.67 16.93
CA TYR A 200 -10.80 9.81 17.82
C TYR A 200 -10.00 10.89 17.11
N LEU A 201 -10.51 12.12 17.13
CA LEU A 201 -9.88 13.30 16.55
C LEU A 201 -9.74 14.37 17.64
N ALA A 202 -8.57 14.99 17.73
CA ALA A 202 -8.40 16.20 18.52
C ALA A 202 -8.75 17.42 17.65
N LEU A 203 -9.62 18.29 18.14
CA LEU A 203 -10.06 19.49 17.44
C LEU A 203 -9.98 20.72 18.38
N PRO A 204 -9.68 21.92 17.86
CA PRO A 204 -9.84 23.16 18.61
C PRO A 204 -11.27 23.31 19.17
N PRO A 205 -11.46 23.92 20.36
CA PRO A 205 -12.80 24.21 20.86
C PRO A 205 -13.52 25.18 19.94
N MET A 206 -14.70 24.81 19.46
CA MET A 206 -15.50 25.62 18.54
C MET A 206 -16.96 25.18 18.52
N ALA A 207 -17.86 26.09 18.14
CA ALA A 207 -19.20 25.71 17.69
C ALA A 207 -19.13 25.26 16.23
N LEU A 208 -19.71 24.11 15.93
CA LEU A 208 -19.76 23.54 14.59
C LEU A 208 -20.97 24.11 13.84
N GLY A 209 -20.71 24.76 12.71
CA GLY A 209 -21.71 25.45 11.90
C GLY A 209 -22.05 24.72 10.59
N SER A 210 -21.43 23.58 10.30
CA SER A 210 -21.63 22.85 9.05
C SER A 210 -21.57 21.33 9.22
N ALA A 211 -21.94 20.62 8.16
CA ALA A 211 -21.73 19.19 8.06
C ALA A 211 -20.24 18.87 7.88
N LEU A 212 -19.85 17.69 8.35
CA LEU A 212 -18.53 17.12 8.15
C LEU A 212 -18.61 16.05 7.05
N ASN A 213 -17.93 16.30 5.93
CA ASN A 213 -17.77 15.33 4.85
C ASN A 213 -16.59 14.41 5.20
N ILE A 214 -16.81 13.10 5.11
CA ILE A 214 -15.86 12.09 5.56
C ILE A 214 -15.55 11.15 4.40
N THR A 215 -14.26 11.00 4.09
CA THR A 215 -13.74 10.10 3.06
C THR A 215 -12.84 9.05 3.68
N PHE A 216 -13.26 7.79 3.64
CA PHE A 216 -12.52 6.62 4.09
C PHE A 216 -11.70 6.05 2.93
N VAL A 217 -10.39 5.90 3.11
CA VAL A 217 -9.49 5.36 2.08
C VAL A 217 -9.10 3.94 2.42
N SER A 218 -9.59 2.99 1.62
CA SER A 218 -9.24 1.58 1.68
C SER A 218 -8.28 1.20 0.55
N PRO A 219 -7.42 0.17 0.71
CA PRO A 219 -6.66 -0.39 -0.43
C PRO A 219 -7.55 -0.86 -1.58
N LYS A 220 -8.82 -1.21 -1.30
CA LYS A 220 -9.79 -1.72 -2.28
C LYS A 220 -10.72 -0.67 -2.88
N GLY A 221 -10.79 0.53 -2.30
CA GLY A 221 -11.74 1.55 -2.73
C GLY A 221 -11.92 2.66 -1.70
N ILE A 222 -13.02 3.39 -1.82
CA ILE A 222 -13.29 4.57 -1.00
C ILE A 222 -14.69 4.46 -0.41
N GLY A 223 -14.84 4.87 0.84
CA GLY A 223 -16.13 5.09 1.49
C GLY A 223 -16.37 6.59 1.66
N THR A 224 -17.58 7.06 1.46
CA THR A 224 -17.95 8.47 1.71
C THR A 224 -19.23 8.58 2.51
N CYS A 225 -19.27 9.52 3.45
CA CYS A 225 -20.51 9.96 4.09
C CYS A 225 -20.42 11.44 4.49
N SER A 226 -21.56 12.00 4.90
CA SER A 226 -21.63 13.33 5.49
C SER A 226 -22.41 13.24 6.79
N VAL A 227 -21.97 13.95 7.82
CA VAL A 227 -22.66 14.01 9.11
C VAL A 227 -22.93 15.45 9.49
N ASP A 228 -24.21 15.75 9.78
CA ASP A 228 -24.60 17.08 10.21
C ASP A 228 -24.23 17.31 11.67
N LEU A 229 -23.31 18.24 11.90
CA LEU A 229 -22.85 18.64 13.22
C LEU A 229 -23.30 20.05 13.58
N ASN A 230 -24.20 20.65 12.80
CA ASN A 230 -24.64 22.03 13.01
C ASN A 230 -25.27 22.21 14.40
N GLY A 231 -24.80 23.21 15.14
CA GLY A 231 -25.23 23.51 16.50
C GLY A 231 -24.64 22.60 17.58
N LYS A 232 -23.72 21.69 17.23
CA LYS A 232 -22.88 20.98 18.21
C LYS A 232 -21.66 21.81 18.56
N SER A 233 -21.00 21.47 19.67
CA SER A 233 -19.78 22.11 20.14
C SER A 233 -18.68 21.07 20.36
N ILE A 234 -17.46 21.43 19.93
CA ILE A 234 -16.24 20.85 20.46
C ILE A 234 -15.88 21.64 21.69
N GLU A 235 -15.85 20.98 22.84
CA GLU A 235 -15.55 21.59 24.13
C GLU A 235 -14.22 21.08 24.67
N ARG A 236 -13.48 21.98 25.31
CA ARG A 236 -12.19 21.67 25.92
C ARG A 236 -12.31 20.49 26.88
N GLY A 237 -11.45 19.49 26.73
CA GLY A 237 -11.42 18.32 27.63
C GLY A 237 -12.62 17.39 27.50
N LYS A 238 -13.53 17.61 26.53
CA LYS A 238 -14.74 16.82 26.34
C LYS A 238 -14.76 16.13 25.00
N ILE A 239 -15.42 14.97 24.94
CA ILE A 239 -15.58 14.20 23.71
C ILE A 239 -17.02 14.32 23.20
N LEU A 240 -17.17 14.95 22.04
CA LEU A 240 -18.40 14.87 21.25
C LEU A 240 -18.44 13.50 20.54
N SER A 241 -19.46 12.70 20.82
CA SER A 241 -19.62 11.36 20.24
C SER A 241 -20.71 11.33 19.17
N VAL A 242 -20.40 10.76 18.00
CA VAL A 242 -21.29 10.72 16.84
C VAL A 242 -21.23 9.37 16.16
N ALA A 243 -22.38 8.75 15.91
CA ALA A 243 -22.46 7.52 15.11
C ALA A 243 -22.57 7.86 13.62
N LEU A 244 -21.83 7.13 12.80
CA LEU A 244 -21.91 7.25 11.35
C LEU A 244 -22.87 6.20 10.80
N GLU A 245 -23.68 6.62 9.83
CA GLU A 245 -24.62 5.78 9.12
C GLU A 245 -24.48 6.01 7.62
N ASN A 246 -24.97 5.07 6.80
CA ASN A 246 -25.08 5.22 5.35
C ASN A 246 -23.76 5.60 4.64
N ILE A 247 -22.66 4.94 5.01
CA ILE A 247 -21.38 5.11 4.29
C ILE A 247 -21.51 4.46 2.92
N GLU A 248 -21.38 5.27 1.87
CA GLU A 248 -21.41 4.82 0.48
C GLU A 248 -20.01 4.33 0.09
N TRP A 249 -19.88 3.02 -0.08
CA TRP A 249 -18.62 2.39 -0.48
C TRP A 249 -18.59 2.14 -1.98
N VAL A 250 -17.49 2.53 -2.61
CA VAL A 250 -17.23 2.31 -4.03
C VAL A 250 -15.84 1.70 -4.23
N SER A 251 -15.79 0.61 -4.98
CA SER A 251 -14.58 0.11 -5.61
C SER A 251 -14.68 0.45 -7.08
N VAL A 252 -13.69 1.14 -7.65
CA VAL A 252 -13.63 1.42 -9.08
C VAL A 252 -12.24 1.12 -9.58
N THR A 253 -12.12 0.08 -10.39
CA THR A 253 -10.89 -0.25 -11.10
C THR A 253 -11.06 0.03 -12.58
N ASN A 254 -10.24 0.93 -13.09
CA ASN A 254 -10.20 1.29 -14.49
C ASN A 254 -9.30 0.35 -15.27
N TYR A 255 -9.70 -0.02 -16.47
CA TYR A 255 -8.89 -0.83 -17.39
C TYR A 255 -9.27 -0.52 -18.83
N TYR A 256 -8.47 -1.04 -19.78
CA TYR A 256 -8.62 -0.73 -21.20
C TYR A 256 -8.55 -1.99 -22.06
N GLY A 257 -9.58 -2.22 -22.87
CA GLY A 257 -9.74 -3.44 -23.66
C GLY A 257 -10.13 -4.67 -22.83
N LYS A 258 -10.05 -5.86 -23.43
CA LYS A 258 -10.50 -7.13 -22.83
C LYS A 258 -9.39 -8.12 -22.46
N ALA A 259 -8.15 -7.81 -22.83
CA ALA A 259 -7.00 -8.63 -22.52
C ALA A 259 -5.71 -7.79 -22.48
N ASN A 260 -4.75 -8.24 -21.68
CA ASN A 260 -3.46 -7.57 -21.53
C ASN A 260 -2.40 -8.09 -22.50
N SER A 261 -2.56 -9.31 -23.00
CA SER A 261 -1.66 -9.92 -23.98
C SER A 261 -2.41 -10.28 -25.26
N ILE A 262 -1.78 -9.99 -26.40
CA ILE A 262 -2.33 -10.19 -27.74
C ILE A 262 -1.40 -11.14 -28.48
N ILE A 263 -1.89 -12.35 -28.77
CA ILE A 263 -1.19 -13.34 -29.58
C ILE A 263 -1.30 -12.94 -31.06
N VAL A 264 -0.17 -12.94 -31.75
CA VAL A 264 -0.06 -12.64 -33.17
C VAL A 264 0.76 -13.74 -33.85
N ALA A 265 0.33 -14.24 -35.00
CA ALA A 265 1.10 -15.25 -35.72
C ALA A 265 2.39 -14.65 -36.32
N PRO A 266 3.53 -15.37 -36.35
CA PRO A 266 4.73 -14.97 -37.08
C PRO A 266 4.43 -14.65 -38.54
N GLY A 267 5.16 -13.69 -39.10
CA GLY A 267 4.93 -13.14 -40.44
C GLY A 267 3.85 -12.06 -40.52
N THR A 268 3.09 -11.83 -39.44
CA THR A 268 2.12 -10.73 -39.38
C THR A 268 2.83 -9.38 -39.33
N THR A 269 2.41 -8.43 -40.17
CA THR A 269 3.03 -7.10 -40.29
C THR A 269 2.25 -5.99 -39.61
N SER A 270 1.08 -6.29 -39.05
CA SER A 270 0.23 -5.31 -38.37
C SER A 270 -0.70 -6.00 -37.37
N VAL A 271 -0.89 -5.39 -36.20
CA VAL A 271 -1.86 -5.83 -35.19
C VAL A 271 -2.68 -4.64 -34.71
N THR A 272 -3.98 -4.83 -34.53
CA THR A 272 -4.88 -3.86 -33.92
C THR A 272 -5.27 -4.33 -32.53
N VAL A 273 -5.16 -3.44 -31.55
CA VAL A 273 -5.41 -3.73 -30.13
C VAL A 273 -6.56 -2.86 -29.66
N ASP A 274 -7.57 -3.47 -29.04
CA ASP A 274 -8.65 -2.77 -28.36
C ASP A 274 -8.11 -2.07 -27.10
N CYS A 275 -8.31 -0.77 -27.04
CA CYS A 275 -8.00 0.07 -25.91
C CYS A 275 -9.20 0.91 -25.47
N THR A 276 -10.41 0.37 -25.64
CA THR A 276 -11.64 1.00 -25.14
C THR A 276 -11.60 1.08 -23.60
N PRO A 277 -11.88 2.25 -22.99
CA PRO A 277 -11.88 2.41 -21.54
C PRO A 277 -13.10 1.74 -20.90
N TYR A 278 -12.86 0.99 -19.84
CA TYR A 278 -13.87 0.34 -19.00
C TYR A 278 -13.55 0.51 -17.51
N TYR A 279 -14.53 0.21 -16.67
CA TYR A 279 -14.31 -0.05 -15.26
C TYR A 279 -15.03 -1.30 -14.75
N THR A 280 -14.55 -1.78 -13.61
CA THR A 280 -15.20 -2.79 -12.77
C THR A 280 -15.33 -2.27 -11.35
N THR A 281 -16.40 -2.70 -10.69
CA THR A 281 -16.65 -2.52 -9.26
C THR A 281 -16.38 -3.78 -8.44
N SER A 282 -16.03 -4.88 -9.10
CA SER A 282 -15.67 -6.14 -8.47
C SER A 282 -14.42 -6.01 -7.60
N LEU A 283 -14.52 -6.47 -6.35
CA LEU A 283 -13.36 -6.58 -5.43
C LEU A 283 -12.33 -7.63 -5.88
N ASN A 284 -12.75 -8.52 -6.80
CA ASN A 284 -11.88 -9.49 -7.48
C ASN A 284 -11.37 -9.01 -8.84
N TYR A 285 -11.66 -7.75 -9.19
CA TYR A 285 -11.22 -7.12 -10.42
C TYR A 285 -11.66 -7.84 -11.70
N THR A 286 -12.79 -8.53 -11.66
CA THR A 286 -13.32 -9.26 -12.81
C THR A 286 -13.76 -8.31 -13.92
N TYR A 287 -13.62 -8.71 -15.18
CA TYR A 287 -14.10 -7.94 -16.32
C TYR A 287 -15.64 -7.81 -16.31
N GLU A 288 -16.16 -6.67 -15.85
CA GLU A 288 -17.60 -6.33 -15.92
C GLU A 288 -17.96 -5.48 -17.16
N ASN A 289 -16.96 -4.81 -17.72
CA ASN A 289 -17.02 -4.01 -18.95
C ASN A 289 -18.04 -2.88 -18.89
N HIS A 290 -18.17 -2.22 -17.73
CA HIS A 290 -18.89 -0.98 -17.64
C HIS A 290 -18.14 0.09 -18.44
N ALA A 291 -18.79 0.64 -19.47
CA ALA A 291 -18.16 1.60 -20.37
C ALA A 291 -18.01 2.97 -19.71
N TYR A 292 -16.91 3.65 -20.03
CA TYR A 292 -16.78 5.08 -19.80
C TYR A 292 -17.39 5.91 -20.93
N ASP A 293 -17.63 7.18 -20.64
CA ASP A 293 -17.76 8.20 -21.67
C ASP A 293 -16.39 8.53 -22.29
N ASP A 294 -16.35 9.55 -23.16
CA ASP A 294 -15.14 9.94 -23.86
C ASP A 294 -14.06 10.57 -22.95
N SER A 295 -14.33 10.79 -21.65
CA SER A 295 -13.39 11.40 -20.70
C SER A 295 -12.15 10.56 -20.43
N ARG A 296 -12.22 9.25 -20.69
CA ARG A 296 -11.14 8.29 -20.42
C ARG A 296 -10.44 7.79 -21.68
N LEU A 297 -10.79 8.29 -22.86
CA LEU A 297 -10.14 7.90 -24.12
C LEU A 297 -8.65 8.26 -24.10
N ALA A 298 -7.82 7.32 -24.56
CA ALA A 298 -6.40 7.56 -24.77
C ALA A 298 -6.19 8.69 -25.79
N ARG A 299 -5.08 9.41 -25.64
CA ARG A 299 -4.70 10.51 -26.54
C ARG A 299 -3.52 10.13 -27.43
N SER A 300 -2.66 9.24 -26.99
CA SER A 300 -1.58 8.67 -27.79
C SER A 300 -1.23 7.24 -27.34
N ALA A 301 -0.39 6.57 -28.14
CA ALA A 301 0.11 5.23 -27.86
C ALA A 301 1.57 5.13 -28.30
N LYS A 302 2.41 4.43 -27.52
CA LYS A 302 3.85 4.35 -27.77
C LYS A 302 4.46 3.02 -27.34
N LEU A 303 5.45 2.55 -28.10
CA LEU A 303 6.32 1.43 -27.73
C LEU A 303 7.16 1.79 -26.50
N LEU A 304 7.06 0.99 -25.44
CA LEU A 304 7.96 1.08 -24.29
C LEU A 304 9.25 0.31 -24.54
N TRP A 305 9.11 -0.96 -24.91
CA TRP A 305 10.23 -1.83 -25.23
C TRP A 305 9.78 -3.04 -26.06
N ASN A 306 10.73 -3.65 -26.76
CA ASN A 306 10.64 -4.98 -27.36
C ASN A 306 11.94 -5.76 -27.16
N ASP A 307 11.93 -7.07 -27.39
CA ASP A 307 13.09 -7.96 -27.18
C ASP A 307 13.78 -8.44 -28.47
N VAL A 308 13.45 -7.85 -29.62
CA VAL A 308 13.96 -8.27 -30.94
C VAL A 308 14.96 -7.28 -31.51
N SER A 309 14.52 -6.04 -31.80
CA SER A 309 15.32 -5.04 -32.51
C SER A 309 14.67 -3.64 -32.48
N THR A 310 15.38 -2.62 -32.95
CA THR A 310 14.85 -1.24 -33.03
C THR A 310 13.73 -1.08 -34.06
N ASP A 311 13.61 -2.00 -35.02
CA ASP A 311 12.62 -2.00 -36.09
C ASP A 311 11.51 -3.05 -35.93
N PHE A 312 11.49 -3.79 -34.80
CA PHE A 312 10.44 -4.78 -34.52
C PHE A 312 9.04 -4.19 -34.53
N ILE A 313 8.88 -3.05 -33.85
CA ILE A 313 7.71 -2.17 -33.95
C ILE A 313 8.18 -0.86 -34.57
N SER A 314 7.79 -0.62 -35.82
CA SER A 314 8.20 0.56 -36.57
C SER A 314 7.26 1.75 -36.38
N ASN A 315 6.00 1.51 -36.03
CA ASN A 315 4.99 2.54 -35.81
C ASN A 315 3.89 2.05 -34.85
N VAL A 316 3.31 2.99 -34.09
CA VAL A 316 2.11 2.79 -33.27
C VAL A 316 1.18 3.97 -33.53
N SER A 317 -0.05 3.71 -33.97
CA SER A 317 -1.02 4.75 -34.31
C SER A 317 -2.38 4.48 -33.66
N LEU A 318 -2.88 5.45 -32.91
CA LEU A 318 -4.22 5.41 -32.33
C LEU A 318 -5.30 5.60 -33.41
N SER A 319 -6.41 4.89 -33.32
CA SER A 319 -7.55 5.06 -34.22
C SER A 319 -8.23 6.41 -34.01
N SER A 320 -8.98 6.87 -35.01
CA SER A 320 -9.68 8.17 -34.95
C SER A 320 -10.72 8.25 -33.83
N ASP A 321 -11.35 7.12 -33.48
CA ASP A 321 -12.29 7.00 -32.35
C ASP A 321 -11.60 6.73 -31.02
N ARG A 322 -10.26 6.55 -31.02
CA ARG A 322 -9.41 6.36 -29.83
C ARG A 322 -9.74 5.12 -28.99
N LYS A 323 -10.44 4.17 -29.58
CA LYS A 323 -10.83 2.90 -28.95
C LYS A 323 -9.93 1.74 -29.36
N SER A 324 -8.98 1.97 -30.25
CA SER A 324 -7.96 1.00 -30.60
C SER A 324 -6.66 1.69 -31.02
N PHE A 325 -5.56 0.95 -31.03
CA PHE A 325 -4.35 1.35 -31.75
C PHE A 325 -3.87 0.24 -32.67
N THR A 326 -3.15 0.61 -33.72
CA THR A 326 -2.50 -0.31 -34.64
C THR A 326 -0.99 -0.20 -34.48
N ALA A 327 -0.31 -1.33 -34.34
CA ALA A 327 1.14 -1.43 -34.32
C ALA A 327 1.67 -2.13 -35.58
N THR A 328 2.68 -1.55 -36.22
CA THR A 328 3.33 -2.11 -37.42
C THR A 328 4.51 -2.98 -37.02
N LEU A 329 4.44 -4.26 -37.37
CA LEU A 329 5.38 -5.33 -36.99
C LEU A 329 6.33 -5.65 -38.15
N ASN A 330 7.55 -6.12 -37.86
CA ASN A 330 8.47 -6.64 -38.88
C ASN A 330 8.28 -8.14 -39.21
N GLY A 331 7.30 -8.80 -38.58
CA GLY A 331 6.93 -10.20 -38.82
C GLY A 331 7.79 -11.25 -38.12
N GLN A 332 8.86 -10.87 -37.40
CA GLN A 332 9.64 -11.82 -36.62
C GLN A 332 8.84 -12.31 -35.38
N PRO A 333 9.11 -13.53 -34.87
CA PRO A 333 8.68 -13.90 -33.54
C PRO A 333 9.34 -12.99 -32.50
N GLY A 334 8.59 -12.58 -31.47
CA GLY A 334 9.09 -11.67 -30.46
C GLY A 334 8.02 -11.11 -29.53
N ASN A 335 8.45 -10.22 -28.63
CA ASN A 335 7.60 -9.57 -27.65
C ASN A 335 7.76 -8.05 -27.70
N ALA A 336 6.66 -7.33 -27.53
CA ALA A 336 6.68 -5.88 -27.32
C ALA A 336 5.70 -5.47 -26.22
N VAL A 337 6.03 -4.40 -25.50
CA VAL A 337 5.11 -3.71 -24.59
C VAL A 337 4.81 -2.33 -25.13
N ILE A 338 3.53 -2.07 -25.39
CA ILE A 338 3.01 -0.79 -25.89
C ILE A 338 2.10 -0.19 -24.82
N ALA A 339 2.24 1.10 -24.54
CA ALA A 339 1.40 1.84 -23.61
C ALA A 339 0.51 2.85 -24.32
N ILE A 340 -0.64 3.15 -23.70
CA ILE A 340 -1.51 4.27 -24.05
C ILE A 340 -1.39 5.37 -23.00
N TYR A 341 -1.55 6.62 -23.42
CA TYR A 341 -1.29 7.81 -22.61
C TYR A 341 -2.49 8.75 -22.60
N ASP A 342 -2.57 9.58 -21.56
CA ASP A 342 -3.59 10.62 -21.38
C ASP A 342 -3.31 11.93 -22.14
N THR A 343 -2.09 12.09 -22.67
CA THR A 343 -1.65 13.25 -23.46
C THR A 343 -1.44 12.91 -24.94
N GLU A 344 -1.58 13.92 -25.81
CA GLU A 344 -1.36 13.76 -27.25
C GLU A 344 0.14 13.51 -27.58
N ASP A 345 1.05 14.06 -26.76
CA ASP A 345 2.48 13.76 -26.80
C ASP A 345 2.86 12.77 -25.68
N PRO A 346 3.20 11.50 -26.00
CA PRO A 346 3.58 10.51 -25.00
C PRO A 346 4.96 10.75 -24.38
N ASP A 347 5.74 11.71 -24.87
CA ASP A 347 7.05 12.11 -24.34
C ASP A 347 7.02 13.39 -23.50
N ALA A 348 5.84 14.01 -23.33
CA ALA A 348 5.67 15.16 -22.44
C ALA A 348 5.99 14.79 -20.98
N GLU A 349 6.50 15.76 -20.21
CA GLU A 349 6.91 15.55 -18.81
C GLU A 349 5.73 15.12 -17.91
N ASP A 350 4.52 15.60 -18.22
CA ASP A 350 3.28 15.30 -17.52
C ASP A 350 2.49 14.12 -18.12
N ALA A 351 3.00 13.48 -19.19
CA ALA A 351 2.34 12.35 -19.82
C ALA A 351 2.23 11.15 -18.86
N ALA A 352 1.02 10.70 -18.58
CA ALA A 352 0.77 9.54 -17.73
C ALA A 352 0.31 8.34 -18.56
N ILE A 353 0.93 7.18 -18.31
CA ILE A 353 0.48 5.91 -18.86
C ILE A 353 -0.87 5.56 -18.23
N LEU A 354 -1.88 5.31 -19.07
CA LEU A 354 -3.20 4.85 -18.68
C LEU A 354 -3.25 3.32 -18.54
N TRP A 355 -2.62 2.62 -19.48
CA TRP A 355 -2.55 1.16 -19.54
C TRP A 355 -1.44 0.70 -20.48
N SER A 356 -1.09 -0.59 -20.44
CA SER A 356 -0.12 -1.19 -21.36
C SER A 356 -0.48 -2.62 -21.72
N TYR A 357 0.01 -3.03 -22.89
CA TYR A 357 -0.32 -4.27 -23.58
C TYR A 357 0.94 -5.01 -23.99
N HIS A 358 0.92 -6.33 -23.87
CA HIS A 358 1.95 -7.24 -24.34
C HIS A 358 1.57 -7.82 -25.71
N ILE A 359 2.27 -7.38 -26.75
CA ILE A 359 2.18 -7.99 -28.09
C ILE A 359 3.11 -9.19 -28.13
N TRP A 360 2.56 -10.37 -28.41
CA TRP A 360 3.30 -11.63 -28.39
C TRP A 360 3.19 -12.32 -29.76
N VAL A 361 4.27 -12.23 -30.54
CA VAL A 361 4.32 -12.80 -31.88
C VAL A 361 4.83 -14.24 -31.81
N THR A 362 3.93 -15.22 -31.90
CA THR A 362 4.20 -16.65 -31.65
C THR A 362 3.08 -17.54 -32.21
N ASP A 363 3.34 -18.84 -32.33
CA ASP A 363 2.36 -19.85 -32.74
C ASP A 363 1.97 -20.77 -31.57
N VAL A 364 1.05 -20.33 -30.70
CA VAL A 364 0.62 -21.13 -29.54
C VAL A 364 -0.21 -22.35 -29.96
N THR A 365 0.05 -23.49 -29.31
CA THR A 365 -0.79 -24.69 -29.41
C THR A 365 -1.36 -25.10 -28.06
N ASP A 366 -2.60 -25.58 -28.06
CA ASP A 366 -3.32 -26.08 -26.88
C ASP A 366 -2.92 -27.52 -26.50
N GLN A 367 -2.78 -27.77 -25.20
CA GLN A 367 -2.42 -29.06 -24.61
C GLN A 367 -3.46 -29.48 -23.55
N PRO A 368 -4.47 -30.30 -23.89
CA PRO A 368 -5.49 -30.75 -22.94
C PRO A 368 -4.92 -31.70 -21.87
N PHE A 369 -5.02 -31.30 -20.60
CA PHE A 369 -4.57 -32.13 -19.47
C PHE A 369 -5.64 -33.14 -19.02
N GLY A 370 -6.91 -32.90 -19.36
CA GLY A 370 -8.01 -33.71 -18.86
C GLY A 370 -8.32 -33.44 -17.39
N MET A 371 -9.18 -34.27 -16.80
CA MET A 371 -9.65 -34.08 -15.43
C MET A 371 -8.55 -34.43 -14.41
N ASN A 372 -8.28 -33.53 -13.47
CA ASN A 372 -7.36 -33.72 -12.37
C ASN A 372 -8.05 -34.37 -11.14
N SER A 373 -7.27 -34.66 -10.10
CA SER A 373 -7.76 -35.24 -8.83
C SER A 373 -8.71 -34.34 -8.02
N LYS A 374 -8.92 -33.08 -8.43
CA LYS A 374 -9.89 -32.14 -7.86
C LYS A 374 -11.18 -32.04 -8.67
N GLY A 375 -11.28 -32.78 -9.78
CA GLY A 375 -12.44 -32.75 -10.68
C GLY A 375 -12.41 -31.59 -11.69
N ASN A 376 -11.34 -30.80 -11.70
CA ASN A 376 -11.17 -29.68 -12.64
C ASN A 376 -10.45 -30.14 -13.91
N ASN A 377 -10.72 -29.48 -15.04
CA ASN A 377 -10.15 -29.79 -16.33
C ASN A 377 -9.60 -28.53 -16.99
N TYR A 378 -8.34 -28.60 -17.42
CA TYR A 378 -7.62 -27.48 -18.02
C TYR A 378 -7.06 -27.84 -19.39
N THR A 379 -6.99 -26.84 -20.26
CA THR A 379 -6.13 -26.89 -21.45
C THR A 379 -5.01 -25.88 -21.25
N VAL A 380 -3.77 -26.33 -21.37
CA VAL A 380 -2.56 -25.56 -21.07
C VAL A 380 -1.88 -25.14 -22.37
N MET A 381 -1.29 -23.96 -22.42
CA MET A 381 -0.45 -23.58 -23.57
C MET A 381 0.82 -24.44 -23.65
N ASP A 382 1.24 -24.81 -24.86
CA ASP A 382 2.48 -25.57 -25.11
C ASP A 382 3.76 -24.84 -24.68
N ARG A 383 3.71 -23.52 -24.50
CA ARG A 383 4.83 -22.65 -24.12
C ARG A 383 4.49 -21.64 -23.03
N ASN A 384 5.51 -21.06 -22.41
CA ASN A 384 5.34 -19.97 -21.43
C ASN A 384 4.81 -18.70 -22.12
N LEU A 385 4.12 -17.86 -21.36
CA LEU A 385 3.74 -16.54 -21.84
C LEU A 385 5.00 -15.74 -22.22
N GLY A 386 5.00 -15.20 -23.44
CA GLY A 386 6.15 -14.52 -24.04
C GLY A 386 7.18 -15.43 -24.72
N ALA A 387 7.01 -16.76 -24.69
CA ALA A 387 7.91 -17.67 -25.42
C ALA A 387 7.58 -17.71 -26.91
N VAL A 388 8.59 -17.67 -27.75
CA VAL A 388 8.46 -17.68 -29.22
C VAL A 388 8.72 -19.06 -29.84
N SER A 389 9.08 -20.04 -29.01
CA SER A 389 9.37 -21.43 -29.41
C SER A 389 8.81 -22.40 -28.37
N ALA A 390 8.45 -23.61 -28.79
CA ALA A 390 8.19 -24.74 -27.88
C ALA A 390 9.30 -25.80 -27.96
N THR A 391 10.37 -25.51 -28.70
CA THR A 391 11.46 -26.46 -28.95
C THR A 391 12.30 -26.65 -27.68
N PRO A 392 12.50 -27.88 -27.21
CA PRO A 392 13.36 -28.15 -26.07
C PRO A 392 14.78 -27.62 -26.27
N GLY A 393 15.31 -26.90 -25.26
CA GLY A 393 16.66 -26.32 -25.27
C GLY A 393 16.83 -25.03 -26.08
N ASP A 394 15.75 -24.51 -26.68
CA ASP A 394 15.75 -23.22 -27.35
C ASP A 394 15.57 -22.09 -26.32
N VAL A 395 16.38 -21.02 -26.43
CA VAL A 395 16.22 -19.82 -25.61
C VAL A 395 14.83 -19.20 -25.80
N GLY A 396 14.28 -19.30 -27.01
CA GLY A 396 12.93 -18.83 -27.33
C GLY A 396 11.82 -19.56 -26.57
N ALA A 397 12.11 -20.69 -25.90
CA ALA A 397 11.13 -21.43 -25.11
C ALA A 397 10.92 -20.87 -23.69
N ILE A 398 11.82 -20.00 -23.21
CA ILE A 398 11.82 -19.55 -21.80
C ILE A 398 10.66 -18.58 -21.51
N GLY A 399 10.39 -17.66 -22.41
CA GLY A 399 9.33 -16.65 -22.27
C GLY A 399 9.67 -15.49 -21.33
N LEU A 400 8.68 -14.75 -20.86
CA LEU A 400 8.89 -13.56 -20.01
C LEU A 400 8.60 -13.86 -18.53
N LEU A 401 9.01 -12.93 -17.66
CA LEU A 401 8.80 -13.02 -16.22
C LEU A 401 7.79 -11.97 -15.75
N TYR A 402 6.94 -12.33 -14.78
CA TYR A 402 5.87 -11.47 -14.26
C TYR A 402 5.96 -11.43 -12.73
N GLN A 403 5.79 -10.26 -12.12
CA GLN A 403 5.57 -10.19 -10.68
C GLN A 403 4.14 -10.66 -10.36
N TRP A 404 3.95 -11.33 -9.23
CA TRP A 404 2.64 -11.89 -8.89
C TRP A 404 1.58 -10.78 -8.79
N GLY A 405 0.42 -10.97 -9.41
CA GLY A 405 -0.66 -9.97 -9.44
C GLY A 405 -0.48 -8.82 -10.43
N ARG A 406 0.60 -8.82 -11.25
CA ARG A 406 0.80 -7.81 -12.31
C ARG A 406 0.57 -8.39 -13.70
N LYS A 407 0.11 -7.53 -14.60
CA LYS A 407 -0.06 -7.83 -16.04
C LYS A 407 1.21 -7.61 -16.87
N ASP A 408 2.16 -6.82 -16.35
CA ASP A 408 3.29 -6.34 -17.15
C ASP A 408 4.48 -7.32 -17.13
N PRO A 409 5.06 -7.64 -18.30
CA PRO A 409 6.20 -8.54 -18.38
C PRO A 409 7.55 -7.86 -18.11
N PHE A 410 8.53 -8.70 -17.78
CA PHE A 410 9.96 -8.40 -17.71
C PHE A 410 10.75 -9.39 -18.54
N VAL A 411 11.79 -8.89 -19.21
CA VAL A 411 12.74 -9.74 -19.93
C VAL A 411 13.45 -10.72 -19.00
N THR A 412 13.64 -11.95 -19.49
CA THR A 412 14.38 -13.03 -18.84
C THR A 412 15.82 -13.13 -19.38
N THR A 413 16.47 -14.29 -19.20
CA THR A 413 17.73 -14.61 -19.87
C THR A 413 17.64 -14.66 -21.40
N ASN A 414 18.69 -14.20 -22.09
CA ASN A 414 18.90 -14.46 -23.52
C ASN A 414 19.82 -15.66 -23.81
N GLU A 415 20.20 -16.42 -22.79
CA GLU A 415 21.03 -17.60 -22.94
C GLU A 415 20.60 -18.70 -21.96
N VAL A 416 20.38 -19.90 -22.50
CA VAL A 416 19.98 -21.08 -21.72
C VAL A 416 21.03 -21.36 -20.64
N GLY A 417 20.60 -21.44 -19.39
CA GLY A 417 21.47 -21.77 -18.26
C GLY A 417 22.41 -20.65 -17.79
N LYS A 418 22.19 -19.39 -18.19
CA LYS A 418 22.99 -18.26 -17.69
C LYS A 418 22.11 -17.10 -17.23
N ASN A 419 22.61 -16.31 -16.28
CA ASN A 419 21.96 -15.09 -15.82
C ASN A 419 22.37 -13.88 -16.70
N THR A 420 22.20 -14.01 -18.02
CA THR A 420 22.50 -12.94 -19.00
C THR A 420 21.20 -12.29 -19.42
N GLU A 421 20.94 -11.04 -19.02
CA GLU A 421 19.67 -10.38 -19.33
C GLU A 421 19.48 -10.16 -20.84
N ALA A 422 18.27 -10.42 -21.34
CA ALA A 422 17.93 -10.09 -22.71
C ALA A 422 17.93 -8.57 -22.95
N ILE A 423 18.35 -8.19 -24.15
CA ILE A 423 18.45 -6.79 -24.55
C ILE A 423 17.04 -6.30 -24.88
N MET A 424 16.69 -5.12 -24.36
CA MET A 424 15.44 -4.45 -24.70
C MET A 424 15.72 -3.30 -25.68
N TYR A 425 14.82 -3.11 -26.63
CA TYR A 425 14.90 -2.07 -27.66
C TYR A 425 13.66 -1.20 -27.66
N ASN A 426 13.82 0.08 -28.01
CA ASN A 426 12.76 0.90 -28.56
C ASN A 426 13.18 1.38 -29.97
N GLN A 427 12.41 2.28 -30.58
CA GLN A 427 12.71 2.79 -31.93
C GLN A 427 14.03 3.59 -32.01
N VAL A 428 14.57 4.06 -30.88
CA VAL A 428 15.78 4.90 -30.82
C VAL A 428 17.03 4.07 -30.50
N GLY A 429 16.88 2.90 -29.86
CA GLY A 429 18.01 2.05 -29.51
C GLY A 429 17.71 1.10 -28.37
N THR A 430 18.77 0.71 -27.64
CA THR A 430 18.65 -0.13 -26.45
C THR A 430 18.08 0.65 -25.26
N VAL A 431 17.19 0.03 -24.50
CA VAL A 431 16.63 0.56 -23.25
C VAL A 431 16.96 -0.38 -22.10
N SER A 432 17.02 0.16 -20.88
CA SER A 432 17.35 -0.61 -19.66
C SER A 432 16.13 -0.79 -18.77
N LEU A 433 16.11 -1.89 -18.02
CA LEU A 433 15.05 -2.16 -17.05
C LEU A 433 15.18 -1.21 -15.86
N LYS A 434 14.09 -0.52 -15.53
CA LYS A 434 14.05 0.30 -14.32
C LYS A 434 13.72 -0.58 -13.11
N ILE A 435 14.46 -0.38 -12.02
CA ILE A 435 14.26 -1.10 -10.75
C ILE A 435 14.05 -0.07 -9.64
N GLU A 436 12.93 -0.17 -8.95
CA GLU A 436 12.55 0.75 -7.87
C GLU A 436 12.36 0.01 -6.55
N SER A 437 12.55 0.72 -5.44
CA SER A 437 12.11 0.21 -4.14
C SER A 437 10.60 0.29 -4.04
N GLY A 438 9.98 -0.78 -3.52
CA GLY A 438 8.62 -0.74 -3.02
C GLY A 438 8.52 0.16 -1.78
N GLY A 439 7.30 0.48 -1.41
CA GLY A 439 6.95 1.40 -0.32
C GLY A 439 5.49 1.82 -0.44
N GLU A 440 5.01 2.65 0.47
CA GLU A 440 3.61 3.07 0.50
C GLU A 440 3.15 3.72 -0.81
N GLU A 441 4.00 4.54 -1.43
CA GLU A 441 3.68 5.23 -2.68
C GLU A 441 3.84 4.35 -3.92
N LYS A 442 4.95 3.59 -3.99
CA LYS A 442 5.36 2.84 -5.19
C LYS A 442 4.86 1.40 -5.21
N GLY A 443 4.57 0.81 -4.05
CA GLY A 443 4.04 -0.53 -3.88
C GLY A 443 2.52 -0.59 -4.05
N THR A 444 2.01 0.03 -5.12
CA THR A 444 0.57 0.13 -5.39
C THR A 444 0.26 -0.29 -6.81
N VAL A 445 -0.95 -0.83 -7.03
CA VAL A 445 -1.42 -1.18 -8.37
C VAL A 445 -1.43 0.05 -9.29
N ALA A 446 -1.89 1.19 -8.78
CA ALA A 446 -1.89 2.47 -9.51
C ALA A 446 -0.48 2.87 -9.99
N TYR A 447 0.53 2.75 -9.13
CA TYR A 447 1.91 3.02 -9.53
C TYR A 447 2.39 2.03 -10.61
N SER A 448 2.09 0.74 -10.46
CA SER A 448 2.49 -0.29 -11.41
C SER A 448 1.88 -0.11 -12.79
N VAL A 449 0.60 0.30 -12.88
CA VAL A 449 -0.10 0.59 -14.14
C VAL A 449 0.54 1.78 -14.86
N LYS A 450 0.93 2.82 -14.11
CA LYS A 450 1.63 3.99 -14.65
C LYS A 450 3.10 3.73 -14.99
N ASN A 451 3.69 2.64 -14.48
CA ASN A 451 5.10 2.31 -14.62
C ASN A 451 5.31 0.84 -15.04
N PRO A 452 4.72 0.39 -16.16
CA PRO A 452 4.68 -1.02 -16.53
C PRO A 452 6.08 -1.64 -16.74
N ALA A 453 7.04 -0.85 -17.25
CA ALA A 453 8.43 -1.27 -17.45
C ALA A 453 9.32 -1.12 -16.20
N THR A 454 8.74 -0.86 -15.02
CA THR A 454 9.46 -0.76 -13.74
C THR A 454 9.26 -2.01 -12.91
N TYR A 455 10.37 -2.66 -12.54
CA TYR A 455 10.37 -3.73 -11.56
C TYR A 455 10.33 -3.15 -10.14
N ILE A 456 9.35 -3.56 -9.34
CA ILE A 456 9.13 -3.02 -7.99
C ILE A 456 9.66 -4.03 -6.97
N LYS A 457 10.74 -3.71 -6.26
CA LYS A 457 11.26 -4.55 -5.17
C LYS A 457 10.25 -4.62 -4.02
N TYR A 458 10.48 -5.54 -3.09
CA TYR A 458 9.57 -5.69 -1.96
C TYR A 458 9.36 -4.40 -1.15
N SER A 459 8.13 -4.21 -0.67
CA SER A 459 7.68 -3.05 0.10
C SER A 459 7.91 -3.19 1.60
N ARG A 460 7.74 -4.39 2.16
CA ARG A 460 7.92 -4.66 3.61
C ARG A 460 8.70 -5.95 3.87
N SER A 461 9.47 -5.99 4.96
CA SER A 461 10.21 -7.19 5.40
C SER A 461 9.46 -8.05 6.42
N LYS A 462 8.31 -7.58 6.90
CA LYS A 462 7.44 -8.25 7.88
C LYS A 462 6.03 -8.33 7.31
N SER A 463 5.24 -9.26 7.84
CA SER A 463 3.83 -9.43 7.49
C SER A 463 2.93 -9.03 8.65
N ASN A 464 1.73 -8.56 8.33
CA ASN A 464 0.55 -8.61 9.18
C ASN A 464 -0.51 -9.44 8.46
N VAL A 465 -0.88 -10.56 9.06
CA VAL A 465 -1.81 -11.56 8.53
C VAL A 465 -2.91 -11.90 9.54
N ALA A 466 -2.89 -11.26 10.70
CA ALA A 466 -3.78 -11.54 11.81
C ALA A 466 -5.01 -10.63 11.78
N THR A 467 -4.81 -9.35 11.51
CA THR A 467 -5.89 -8.35 11.42
C THR A 467 -5.69 -7.46 10.20
N PRO A 468 -6.77 -6.98 9.57
CA PRO A 468 -6.71 -5.88 8.62
C PRO A 468 -6.04 -4.63 9.21
N PRO A 469 -5.42 -3.76 8.39
CA PRO A 469 -5.03 -3.99 7.00
C PRO A 469 -3.90 -5.01 6.86
N TYR A 470 -4.07 -5.95 5.93
CA TYR A 470 -3.08 -7.00 5.68
C TYR A 470 -1.90 -6.47 4.87
N TYR A 471 -0.70 -6.93 5.21
CA TYR A 471 0.49 -6.71 4.40
C TYR A 471 1.41 -7.91 4.49
N TYR A 472 2.12 -8.19 3.41
CA TYR A 472 2.86 -9.42 3.26
C TYR A 472 4.35 -9.14 3.13
N SER A 473 5.17 -9.84 3.93
CA SER A 473 6.61 -9.75 3.83
C SER A 473 7.06 -10.15 2.43
N TYR A 474 7.97 -9.36 1.87
CA TYR A 474 8.55 -9.61 0.56
C TYR A 474 7.55 -9.58 -0.61
N ASP A 475 6.42 -8.91 -0.44
CA ASP A 475 5.50 -8.54 -1.53
C ASP A 475 5.92 -7.17 -2.12
N TRP A 476 5.67 -6.96 -3.41
CA TRP A 476 5.90 -5.67 -4.06
C TRP A 476 4.79 -4.69 -3.66
N LEU A 477 3.59 -5.19 -3.36
CA LEU A 477 2.51 -4.39 -2.79
C LEU A 477 2.82 -4.00 -1.35
N TYR A 478 2.46 -2.78 -0.99
CA TYR A 478 2.53 -2.30 0.37
C TYR A 478 1.37 -2.82 1.23
N TRP A 479 0.18 -2.90 0.64
CA TRP A 479 -1.02 -3.52 1.21
C TRP A 479 -1.37 -4.78 0.43
N GLY A 480 -1.49 -5.90 1.14
CA GLY A 480 -1.65 -7.21 0.54
C GLY A 480 -3.02 -7.36 -0.14
N ASP A 481 -3.01 -7.99 -1.31
CA ASP A 481 -4.23 -8.27 -2.06
C ASP A 481 -4.12 -9.62 -2.79
N ASN A 482 -5.00 -10.55 -2.46
CA ASN A 482 -5.03 -11.89 -3.05
C ASN A 482 -5.85 -11.98 -4.34
N ALA A 483 -6.58 -10.92 -4.69
CA ALA A 483 -7.54 -10.95 -5.79
C ALA A 483 -6.96 -10.48 -7.13
N LEU A 484 -5.69 -10.06 -7.17
CA LEU A 484 -5.07 -9.42 -8.34
C LEU A 484 -5.02 -10.29 -9.59
N TRP A 485 -5.12 -11.62 -9.49
CA TRP A 485 -5.28 -12.52 -10.64
C TRP A 485 -6.64 -13.24 -10.69
N GLY A 486 -7.60 -12.80 -9.86
CA GLY A 486 -8.99 -13.26 -9.88
C GLY A 486 -9.26 -14.59 -9.17
N ASN A 487 -8.25 -15.17 -8.51
CA ASN A 487 -8.38 -16.44 -7.78
C ASN A 487 -7.91 -16.35 -6.31
N PRO A 488 -8.51 -15.46 -5.50
CA PRO A 488 -8.08 -15.24 -4.10
C PRO A 488 -8.19 -16.50 -3.24
N GLU A 489 -9.20 -17.33 -3.51
CA GLU A 489 -9.50 -18.56 -2.75
C GLU A 489 -8.98 -19.85 -3.42
N GLY A 490 -8.14 -19.71 -4.45
CA GLY A 490 -7.61 -20.84 -5.23
C GLY A 490 -6.82 -21.87 -4.43
N TYR A 491 -6.33 -21.51 -3.25
CA TYR A 491 -5.67 -22.44 -2.33
C TYR A 491 -6.61 -23.54 -1.79
N ASN A 492 -7.94 -23.33 -1.86
CA ASN A 492 -8.96 -24.32 -1.49
C ASN A 492 -9.33 -25.26 -2.64
N TYR A 493 -8.73 -25.11 -3.82
CA TYR A 493 -9.07 -25.87 -5.03
C TYR A 493 -10.56 -25.77 -5.40
N PRO A 494 -11.10 -24.54 -5.56
CA PRO A 494 -12.50 -24.38 -5.95
C PRO A 494 -12.76 -25.02 -7.33
N SER A 495 -14.04 -25.22 -7.63
CA SER A 495 -14.45 -25.60 -8.98
C SER A 495 -13.89 -24.59 -9.99
N ALA A 496 -13.26 -25.07 -11.05
CA ALA A 496 -12.68 -24.20 -12.06
C ALA A 496 -13.74 -23.27 -12.68
N ALA A 497 -15.00 -23.72 -12.78
CA ALA A 497 -16.11 -22.92 -13.30
C ALA A 497 -16.45 -21.68 -12.45
N THR A 498 -16.00 -21.61 -11.18
CA THR A 498 -16.21 -20.44 -10.32
C THR A 498 -15.01 -19.50 -10.28
N ILE A 499 -13.88 -19.89 -10.88
CA ILE A 499 -12.68 -19.06 -10.92
C ILE A 499 -12.86 -17.97 -11.98
N GLN A 500 -12.55 -16.73 -11.63
CA GLN A 500 -12.65 -15.59 -12.53
C GLN A 500 -11.26 -15.09 -12.95
N LYS A 501 -11.15 -14.56 -14.17
CA LYS A 501 -9.96 -13.84 -14.62
C LYS A 501 -10.12 -12.36 -14.28
N SER A 502 -9.15 -11.81 -13.56
CA SER A 502 -9.10 -10.37 -13.27
C SER A 502 -8.52 -9.53 -14.42
N VAL A 503 -8.71 -8.22 -14.37
CA VAL A 503 -8.11 -7.26 -15.32
C VAL A 503 -6.59 -7.16 -15.22
N TYR A 504 -5.93 -7.67 -14.17
CA TYR A 504 -4.46 -7.70 -14.06
C TYR A 504 -3.84 -9.06 -14.40
N ASP A 505 -4.65 -10.04 -14.81
CA ASP A 505 -4.15 -11.31 -15.32
C ASP A 505 -3.42 -11.08 -16.65
N PRO A 506 -2.14 -11.47 -16.79
CA PRO A 506 -1.33 -11.19 -17.98
C PRO A 506 -1.69 -12.04 -19.19
N CYS A 507 -2.45 -13.13 -19.02
CA CYS A 507 -2.70 -14.07 -20.10
C CYS A 507 -3.62 -13.48 -21.20
N PRO A 508 -3.52 -13.98 -22.44
CA PRO A 508 -4.40 -13.57 -23.53
C PRO A 508 -5.88 -13.84 -23.27
N GLU A 509 -6.75 -13.26 -24.11
CA GLU A 509 -8.19 -13.53 -24.08
C GLU A 509 -8.47 -15.04 -24.19
N GLY A 510 -9.43 -15.55 -23.41
CA GLY A 510 -9.75 -16.97 -23.31
C GLY A 510 -8.81 -17.79 -22.41
N TYR A 511 -7.70 -17.21 -21.95
CA TYR A 511 -6.77 -17.85 -21.02
C TYR A 511 -6.61 -17.06 -19.72
N MET A 512 -6.07 -17.71 -18.69
CA MET A 512 -5.73 -17.11 -17.40
C MET A 512 -4.46 -17.74 -16.82
N VAL A 513 -3.91 -17.12 -15.78
CA VAL A 513 -2.79 -17.70 -15.02
C VAL A 513 -3.25 -19.03 -14.41
N ALA A 514 -2.44 -20.08 -14.56
CA ALA A 514 -2.71 -21.42 -14.07
C ALA A 514 -3.17 -21.45 -12.59
N PRO A 515 -4.35 -22.02 -12.28
CA PRO A 515 -4.73 -22.37 -10.91
C PRO A 515 -3.76 -23.38 -10.29
N ARG A 516 -3.75 -23.46 -8.96
CA ARG A 516 -2.81 -24.29 -8.19
C ARG A 516 -2.87 -25.78 -8.52
N ASP A 517 -4.04 -26.29 -8.85
CA ASP A 517 -4.30 -27.68 -9.20
C ASP A 517 -4.06 -28.02 -10.68
N THR A 518 -3.64 -27.06 -11.51
CA THR A 518 -3.41 -27.28 -12.96
C THR A 518 -2.54 -28.49 -13.25
N TRP A 519 -1.45 -28.67 -12.49
CA TRP A 519 -0.47 -29.73 -12.71
C TRP A 519 -0.70 -30.99 -11.87
N LEU A 520 -1.85 -31.09 -11.20
CA LEU A 520 -2.24 -32.34 -10.55
C LEU A 520 -2.70 -33.35 -11.60
N ASN A 521 -2.28 -34.61 -11.45
CA ASN A 521 -2.81 -35.70 -12.25
C ASN A 521 -4.12 -36.25 -11.63
N ASN A 522 -4.69 -37.30 -12.22
CA ASN A 522 -5.91 -37.96 -11.73
C ASN A 522 -5.64 -39.08 -10.69
N SER A 523 -4.43 -39.18 -10.16
CA SER A 523 -4.09 -40.24 -9.19
C SER A 523 -4.76 -40.00 -7.83
N SER A 524 -4.82 -41.06 -7.03
CA SER A 524 -5.25 -41.00 -5.62
C SER A 524 -4.16 -40.48 -4.67
N SER A 525 -2.94 -40.24 -5.15
CA SER A 525 -1.85 -39.72 -4.33
C SER A 525 -2.17 -38.29 -3.87
N ALA A 526 -1.98 -38.02 -2.58
CA ALA A 526 -2.39 -36.75 -1.97
C ALA A 526 -1.38 -35.60 -2.16
N SER A 527 -0.12 -35.90 -2.51
CA SER A 527 0.94 -34.88 -2.67
C SER A 527 2.17 -35.41 -3.42
N GLY A 528 3.11 -34.52 -3.72
CA GLY A 528 4.40 -34.85 -4.34
C GLY A 528 4.33 -35.08 -5.85
N ILE A 529 5.46 -35.51 -6.43
CA ILE A 529 5.57 -35.73 -7.88
C ILE A 529 4.60 -36.82 -8.38
N GLU A 530 4.27 -37.79 -7.53
CA GLU A 530 3.30 -38.85 -7.80
C GLU A 530 1.89 -38.33 -8.02
N ALA A 531 1.53 -37.21 -7.39
CA ALA A 531 0.25 -36.53 -7.58
C ALA A 531 0.26 -35.55 -8.78
N SER A 532 1.37 -35.44 -9.50
CA SER A 532 1.58 -34.45 -10.56
C SER A 532 1.72 -35.05 -11.97
N VAL A 533 1.54 -34.22 -12.99
CA VAL A 533 1.76 -34.61 -14.41
C VAL A 533 3.23 -34.87 -14.77
N PHE A 534 4.19 -34.52 -13.90
CA PHE A 534 5.62 -34.69 -14.17
C PHE A 534 6.10 -36.13 -13.97
N LEU A 535 5.36 -36.95 -13.21
CA LEU A 535 5.47 -38.41 -12.98
C LEU A 535 6.80 -38.98 -12.44
N SER A 536 7.94 -38.40 -12.76
CA SER A 536 9.28 -38.82 -12.31
C SER A 536 10.25 -37.64 -12.41
N THR A 537 11.27 -37.56 -11.54
CA THR A 537 12.39 -36.60 -11.61
C THR A 537 13.45 -36.96 -12.67
N SER A 538 13.35 -38.16 -13.27
CA SER A 538 14.28 -38.67 -14.30
C SER A 538 14.10 -38.03 -15.69
N ASN A 539 13.05 -37.24 -15.86
CA ASN A 539 12.69 -36.58 -17.13
C ASN A 539 13.39 -35.21 -17.30
N TRP A 540 14.28 -34.88 -16.37
CA TRP A 540 15.21 -33.77 -16.47
C TRP A 540 16.19 -33.98 -17.64
N ASP A 541 16.25 -33.01 -18.55
CA ASP A 541 17.23 -32.97 -19.63
C ASP A 541 18.44 -32.12 -19.23
N THR A 542 19.59 -32.76 -19.01
CA THR A 542 20.83 -32.12 -18.57
C THR A 542 21.49 -31.25 -19.63
N GLU A 543 21.22 -31.49 -20.92
CA GLU A 543 21.82 -30.75 -22.02
C GLU A 543 20.98 -29.53 -22.37
N LYS A 544 19.65 -29.71 -22.37
CA LYS A 544 18.68 -28.66 -22.74
C LYS A 544 18.20 -27.82 -21.57
N LEU A 545 18.60 -28.19 -20.35
CA LEU A 545 18.30 -27.48 -19.10
C LEU A 545 16.79 -27.22 -18.95
N GLY A 546 16.04 -28.30 -18.74
CA GLY A 546 14.61 -28.22 -18.54
C GLY A 546 13.97 -29.60 -18.41
N TYR A 547 12.64 -29.59 -18.42
CA TYR A 547 11.82 -30.76 -18.21
C TYR A 547 11.01 -31.12 -19.45
N SER A 548 11.26 -32.31 -20.00
CA SER A 548 10.44 -32.90 -21.06
C SER A 548 9.50 -33.94 -20.46
N LEU A 549 8.21 -33.85 -20.73
CA LEU A 549 7.27 -34.89 -20.32
C LEU A 549 6.28 -35.21 -21.44
N ASN A 550 5.86 -36.47 -21.51
CA ASN A 550 4.78 -36.90 -22.38
C ASN A 550 3.56 -37.14 -21.50
N TYR A 551 2.50 -36.37 -21.71
CA TYR A 551 1.24 -36.49 -20.97
C TYR A 551 0.08 -36.52 -21.95
N ASN A 552 -0.83 -37.48 -21.80
CA ASN A 552 -1.94 -37.74 -22.72
C ASN A 552 -1.52 -37.83 -24.22
N GLY A 553 -0.33 -38.38 -24.48
CA GLY A 553 0.20 -38.54 -25.85
C GLY A 553 0.78 -37.26 -26.46
N GLN A 554 0.95 -36.19 -25.67
CA GLN A 554 1.51 -34.92 -26.11
C GLN A 554 2.83 -34.63 -25.38
N GLY A 555 3.82 -34.16 -26.14
CA GLY A 555 5.11 -33.72 -25.61
C GLY A 555 5.04 -32.30 -25.08
N LEU A 556 5.48 -32.10 -23.83
CA LEU A 556 5.48 -30.83 -23.11
C LEU A 556 6.91 -30.46 -22.70
N TRP A 557 7.19 -29.15 -22.71
CA TRP A 557 8.50 -28.61 -22.34
C TRP A 557 8.40 -27.47 -21.31
N TYR A 558 9.18 -27.60 -20.24
CA TYR A 558 9.30 -26.64 -19.16
C TYR A 558 10.79 -26.27 -18.97
N PRO A 559 11.26 -25.16 -19.58
CA PRO A 559 12.67 -24.78 -19.53
C PRO A 559 13.07 -24.14 -18.19
N LEU A 560 14.36 -24.18 -17.87
CA LEU A 560 14.91 -23.25 -16.89
C LEU A 560 14.80 -21.81 -17.41
N GLY A 561 14.32 -20.91 -16.55
CA GLY A 561 14.21 -19.48 -16.85
C GLY A 561 14.67 -18.58 -15.72
N GLY A 562 14.96 -19.14 -14.55
CA GLY A 562 15.33 -18.38 -13.38
C GLY A 562 14.20 -17.47 -12.90
N LEU A 563 14.59 -16.44 -12.16
CA LEU A 563 13.71 -15.44 -11.59
C LEU A 563 14.37 -14.06 -11.58
N ARG A 564 13.55 -13.01 -11.47
CA ARG A 564 14.05 -11.71 -10.97
C ARG A 564 13.83 -11.61 -9.48
N ASN A 565 14.89 -11.25 -8.76
CA ASN A 565 14.96 -11.32 -7.32
C ASN A 565 14.24 -10.15 -6.64
N ARG A 566 13.31 -10.46 -5.74
CA ARG A 566 12.52 -9.51 -4.94
C ARG A 566 13.28 -8.36 -4.27
N LYS A 567 14.56 -8.53 -3.94
CA LYS A 567 15.38 -7.53 -3.23
C LYS A 567 16.25 -6.71 -4.17
N THR A 568 16.61 -7.23 -5.34
CA THR A 568 17.63 -6.61 -6.21
C THR A 568 17.12 -6.29 -7.61
N GLY A 569 16.03 -6.92 -8.05
CA GLY A 569 15.53 -6.88 -9.43
C GLY A 569 16.40 -7.62 -10.45
N LYS A 570 17.57 -8.13 -10.04
CA LYS A 570 18.50 -8.86 -10.90
C LYS A 570 17.99 -10.26 -11.22
N LEU A 571 18.31 -10.72 -12.42
CA LEU A 571 18.11 -12.09 -12.85
C LEU A 571 19.00 -13.06 -12.04
N GLN A 572 18.42 -14.18 -11.61
CA GLN A 572 19.08 -15.21 -10.81
C GLN A 572 18.54 -16.60 -11.17
N ASP A 573 19.33 -17.63 -10.87
CA ASP A 573 18.94 -19.04 -10.92
C ASP A 573 18.50 -19.55 -12.30
N ALA A 574 18.82 -18.85 -13.39
CA ALA A 574 18.58 -19.31 -14.76
C ALA A 574 19.32 -20.62 -15.08
N GLU A 575 20.39 -20.92 -14.34
CA GLU A 575 21.14 -22.18 -14.39
C GLU A 575 20.58 -23.28 -13.46
N LYS A 576 19.64 -22.94 -12.56
CA LYS A 576 19.18 -23.86 -11.50
C LYS A 576 17.73 -24.30 -11.62
N SER A 577 16.82 -23.39 -12.00
CA SER A 577 15.40 -23.64 -11.82
C SER A 577 14.50 -22.84 -12.77
N GLY A 578 13.42 -23.48 -13.21
CA GLY A 578 12.27 -22.84 -13.83
C GLY A 578 11.23 -22.58 -12.75
N TYR A 579 10.76 -21.35 -12.67
CA TYR A 579 9.76 -20.91 -11.70
C TYR A 579 8.51 -20.48 -12.47
N TYR A 580 7.35 -20.97 -12.04
CA TYR A 580 6.08 -20.70 -12.72
C TYR A 580 5.03 -20.28 -11.71
N TRP A 581 4.46 -19.10 -11.89
CA TRP A 581 3.41 -18.62 -11.02
C TRP A 581 2.11 -19.42 -11.15
N GLN A 582 1.39 -19.49 -10.04
CA GLN A 582 -0.02 -19.89 -9.98
C GLN A 582 -0.90 -18.70 -9.59
N SER A 583 -2.17 -18.73 -9.95
CA SER A 583 -3.09 -17.57 -9.84
C SER A 583 -3.52 -17.20 -8.42
N THR A 584 -3.00 -17.87 -7.39
CA THR A 584 -3.54 -17.80 -6.02
C THR A 584 -2.45 -17.67 -4.96
N ALA A 585 -2.83 -17.10 -3.81
CA ALA A 585 -2.05 -17.13 -2.59
C ALA A 585 -1.78 -18.57 -2.14
N PHE A 586 -0.75 -18.79 -1.31
CA PHE A 586 -0.50 -20.14 -0.80
C PHE A 586 -1.55 -20.62 0.24
N ALA A 587 -2.17 -19.69 0.95
CA ALA A 587 -3.22 -19.90 1.94
C ALA A 587 -4.02 -18.59 2.14
N SER A 588 -5.17 -18.66 2.81
CA SER A 588 -6.11 -17.55 3.11
C SER A 588 -5.44 -16.21 3.42
N ASN A 589 -4.47 -16.19 4.35
CA ASN A 589 -3.68 -15.00 4.68
C ASN A 589 -2.17 -15.24 4.54
N GLY A 590 -1.77 -16.08 3.59
CA GLY A 590 -0.37 -16.44 3.37
C GLY A 590 0.41 -15.31 2.69
N ALA A 591 1.53 -14.88 3.27
CA ALA A 591 2.39 -13.85 2.67
C ALA A 591 2.98 -14.26 1.29
N ASP A 592 3.12 -15.55 1.06
CA ASP A 592 3.62 -16.11 -0.20
C ASP A 592 2.49 -16.44 -1.18
N ALA A 593 2.81 -16.36 -2.48
CA ALA A 593 1.97 -16.91 -3.54
C ALA A 593 2.36 -18.35 -3.87
N SER A 594 1.41 -19.10 -4.42
CA SER A 594 1.66 -20.46 -4.89
C SER A 594 2.46 -20.42 -6.19
N TYR A 595 3.38 -21.36 -6.37
CA TYR A 595 4.17 -21.50 -7.59
C TYR A 595 4.56 -22.96 -7.84
N MET A 596 4.91 -23.25 -9.09
CA MET A 596 5.56 -24.49 -9.49
C MET A 596 7.04 -24.25 -9.73
N ASN A 597 7.88 -25.18 -9.28
CA ASN A 597 9.30 -25.26 -9.58
C ASN A 597 9.61 -26.50 -10.40
N VAL A 598 10.48 -26.35 -11.40
CA VAL A 598 11.18 -27.46 -12.05
C VAL A 598 12.68 -27.21 -11.95
N GLY A 599 13.42 -28.21 -11.49
CA GLY A 599 14.88 -28.17 -11.41
C GLY A 599 15.46 -29.58 -11.40
N LYS A 600 16.77 -29.69 -11.57
CA LYS A 600 17.49 -30.96 -11.72
C LYS A 600 17.11 -32.01 -10.66
N ASP A 601 17.04 -31.61 -9.40
CA ASP A 601 16.86 -32.52 -8.28
C ASP A 601 15.45 -32.42 -7.66
N LYS A 602 14.59 -31.54 -8.16
CA LYS A 602 13.27 -31.28 -7.56
C LYS A 602 12.26 -30.75 -8.59
N VAL A 603 11.07 -31.36 -8.60
CA VAL A 603 9.85 -30.76 -9.15
C VAL A 603 8.89 -30.54 -7.98
N ASP A 604 8.37 -29.33 -7.85
CA ASP A 604 7.43 -28.95 -6.80
C ASP A 604 6.25 -28.23 -7.43
N THR A 605 5.06 -28.86 -7.45
CA THR A 605 3.85 -28.28 -8.03
C THR A 605 2.99 -27.53 -7.02
N ALA A 606 3.39 -27.52 -5.74
CA ALA A 606 2.66 -26.92 -4.64
C ALA A 606 3.58 -26.05 -3.76
N GLY A 607 4.59 -25.42 -4.37
CA GLY A 607 5.54 -24.55 -3.70
C GLY A 607 4.93 -23.21 -3.31
N LYS A 608 5.66 -22.47 -2.47
CA LYS A 608 5.35 -21.07 -2.14
C LYS A 608 6.57 -20.16 -2.25
N ASN A 609 6.37 -18.93 -2.72
CA ASN A 609 7.44 -17.94 -2.77
C ASN A 609 6.91 -16.50 -2.67
N SER A 610 7.83 -15.58 -2.43
CA SER A 610 7.54 -14.17 -2.23
C SER A 610 7.04 -13.52 -3.52
N ARG A 611 5.93 -12.78 -3.41
CA ARG A 611 5.16 -12.18 -4.51
C ARG A 611 5.93 -11.10 -5.29
N ALA A 612 6.94 -10.48 -4.68
CA ALA A 612 7.80 -9.51 -5.37
C ALA A 612 8.76 -10.16 -6.37
N ASN A 613 9.07 -11.46 -6.30
CA ASN A 613 9.87 -12.09 -7.35
C ASN A 613 9.11 -12.04 -8.69
N ALA A 614 9.82 -12.09 -9.82
CA ALA A 614 9.18 -12.33 -11.11
C ALA A 614 9.51 -13.72 -11.63
N PHE A 615 8.47 -14.49 -12.00
CA PHE A 615 8.53 -15.86 -12.51
C PHE A 615 7.81 -15.97 -13.85
N SER A 616 8.04 -17.05 -14.57
CA SER A 616 7.28 -17.35 -15.80
C SER A 616 5.81 -17.59 -15.49
N VAL A 617 4.97 -17.40 -16.50
CA VAL A 617 3.55 -17.77 -16.45
C VAL A 617 3.28 -18.80 -17.53
N ARG A 618 2.52 -19.84 -17.20
CA ARG A 618 1.98 -20.81 -18.14
C ARG A 618 0.47 -20.65 -18.17
N CYS A 619 -0.05 -20.08 -19.25
CA CYS A 619 -1.47 -19.76 -19.35
C CYS A 619 -2.32 -21.01 -19.60
N VAL A 620 -3.53 -21.01 -19.05
CA VAL A 620 -4.50 -22.11 -19.20
C VAL A 620 -5.86 -21.56 -19.56
N ARG A 621 -6.69 -22.38 -20.20
CA ARG A 621 -8.13 -22.17 -20.28
C ARG A 621 -8.86 -23.19 -19.41
N ILE A 622 -9.96 -22.75 -18.82
CA ILE A 622 -10.92 -23.59 -18.11
C ILE A 622 -11.87 -24.18 -19.15
N ASN A 623 -12.06 -25.50 -19.14
CA ASN A 623 -12.92 -26.22 -20.10
C ASN A 623 -14.33 -26.45 -19.56
#